data_AF-A0A9P4HGK2-F1
#
_entry.id   AF-A0A9P4HGK2-F1
#
_cell.length_a   1.000
_cell.length_b   1.000
_cell.length_c   1.000
_cell.angle_alpha   90.00
_cell.angle_beta   90.00
_cell.angle_gamma   90.00
#
_symmetry.space_group_name_H-M   'P 1'
#
loop_
_entity.id
_entity.type
_entity.pdbx_description
1 polymer ?
#
loop_
_entity_poly.entity_id
_entity_poly.type
_entity_poly.pdbx_seq_one_letter_code
_entity_poly.pdbx_strand_id
1 'polypeptide(L)'
;MIDRVTDEVTEKLPSRLTALDRLETTNGSFVRALNNNTLAQLTWVGRSHHNDLHYILERQGESLQSLEFRCEEVDCPSFAPDFDIWILPNMTQNLTHLSVNVPRNGTWPLESLQVIASLPHLKSADVWMNIQSPRVQQKEESAIAYTIGWERDKCKGENQFQRPFVDKAGAEQLFRYMKDNNEGGELSNVTFHVGDWQRPWDGPLYFPPWVEGRRAKVVCTSEAKGQDEGWCVVETGVKYWEDQHARYGGDYDEWDD
;
A
#
# COMPACT_ATOMS: atom_id res chain seq x y z
N MET A 1 -23.37 3.24 6.68
CA MET A 1 -24.42 2.76 5.74
C MET A 1 -25.12 3.97 5.13
N ILE A 2 -24.44 4.66 4.24
CA ILE A 2 -25.04 5.56 3.25
C ILE A 2 -24.31 5.14 1.98
N ASP A 3 -25.00 4.55 1.01
CA ASP A 3 -24.58 4.54 -0.40
C ASP A 3 -25.61 3.80 -1.25
N ARG A 4 -26.74 4.47 -1.43
CA ARG A 4 -27.36 4.48 -2.75
C ARG A 4 -27.31 5.93 -3.21
N VAL A 5 -26.11 6.36 -3.60
CA VAL A 5 -25.99 7.50 -4.50
C VAL A 5 -26.76 7.10 -5.75
N THR A 6 -27.90 7.75 -5.99
CA THR A 6 -28.75 7.47 -7.15
C THR A 6 -27.97 7.73 -8.43
N ASP A 7 -28.19 6.94 -9.48
CA ASP A 7 -27.49 7.06 -10.77
C ASP A 7 -27.46 8.51 -11.31
N GLU A 8 -28.51 9.30 -11.05
CA GLU A 8 -28.53 10.73 -11.40
C GLU A 8 -27.43 11.57 -10.74
N VAL A 9 -27.09 11.29 -9.48
CA VAL A 9 -26.03 11.99 -8.76
C VAL A 9 -24.67 11.56 -9.28
N THR A 10 -24.52 10.29 -9.64
CA THR A 10 -23.28 9.73 -10.18
C THR A 10 -23.00 10.19 -11.61
N GLU A 11 -24.04 10.48 -12.40
CA GLU A 11 -23.89 10.88 -13.81
C GLU A 11 -23.95 12.41 -14.03
N LYS A 12 -24.85 13.13 -13.36
CA LYS A 12 -25.11 14.55 -13.68
C LYS A 12 -24.34 15.52 -12.78
N LEU A 13 -24.01 15.13 -11.55
CA LEU A 13 -23.28 16.00 -10.63
C LEU A 13 -21.83 16.24 -11.08
N PRO A 14 -21.06 15.22 -11.52
CA PRO A 14 -19.61 15.37 -11.77
C PRO A 14 -19.28 16.43 -12.82
N SER A 15 -20.04 16.50 -13.91
CA SER A 15 -19.83 17.49 -14.98
C SER A 15 -20.01 18.95 -14.51
N ARG A 16 -20.72 19.17 -13.39
CA ARG A 16 -20.97 20.49 -12.79
C ARG A 16 -19.93 20.86 -11.72
N LEU A 17 -19.10 19.92 -11.28
CA LEU A 17 -18.09 20.12 -10.24
C LEU A 17 -16.79 20.66 -10.85
N THR A 18 -16.85 21.83 -11.50
CA THR A 18 -15.70 22.41 -12.23
C THR A 18 -14.58 22.92 -11.32
N ALA A 19 -14.82 23.05 -10.01
CA ALA A 19 -13.85 23.49 -9.02
C ALA A 19 -13.40 22.36 -8.08
N LEU A 20 -13.78 21.10 -8.36
CA LEU A 20 -13.35 19.96 -7.57
C LEU A 20 -11.90 19.64 -7.91
N ASP A 21 -11.00 19.90 -6.96
CA ASP A 21 -9.57 19.66 -7.07
C ASP A 21 -9.11 18.44 -6.24
N ARG A 22 -9.90 18.02 -5.25
CA ARG A 22 -9.62 16.87 -4.39
C ARG A 22 -10.79 15.91 -4.34
N LEU A 23 -10.51 14.63 -4.51
CA LEU A 23 -11.52 13.57 -4.43
C LEU A 23 -10.98 12.35 -3.69
N GLU A 24 -11.81 11.80 -2.81
CA GLU A 24 -11.63 10.48 -2.20
C GLU A 24 -12.78 9.60 -2.63
N THR A 25 -12.49 8.51 -3.34
CA THR A 25 -13.53 7.59 -3.85
C THR A 25 -12.95 6.26 -4.29
N THR A 26 -13.81 5.24 -4.34
CA THR A 26 -13.59 3.97 -5.04
C THR A 26 -14.55 3.79 -6.22
N ASN A 27 -15.25 4.87 -6.63
CA ASN A 27 -16.20 4.85 -7.71
C ASN A 27 -15.56 5.36 -9.03
N GLY A 28 -15.05 4.43 -9.84
CA GLY A 28 -14.43 4.75 -11.13
C GLY A 28 -15.38 5.42 -12.12
N SER A 29 -16.69 5.15 -12.06
CA SER A 29 -17.69 5.82 -12.91
C SER A 29 -17.84 7.30 -12.56
N PHE A 30 -17.76 7.66 -11.28
CA PHE A 30 -17.80 9.05 -10.85
C PHE A 30 -16.59 9.84 -11.39
N VAL A 31 -15.37 9.27 -11.28
CA VAL A 31 -14.16 9.90 -11.81
C VAL A 31 -14.23 10.07 -13.34
N ARG A 32 -14.82 9.09 -14.03
CA ARG A 32 -15.07 9.14 -15.48
C ARG A 32 -16.14 10.14 -15.91
N ALA A 33 -16.99 10.60 -15.00
CA ALA A 33 -18.00 11.61 -15.30
C ALA A 33 -17.52 13.06 -15.04
N LEU A 34 -16.41 13.23 -14.30
CA LEU A 34 -15.80 14.56 -14.08
C LEU A 34 -15.31 15.17 -15.38
N ASN A 35 -15.10 16.49 -15.41
CA ASN A 35 -14.37 17.10 -16.54
C ASN A 35 -12.89 16.69 -16.48
N ASN A 36 -12.24 16.60 -17.64
CA ASN A 36 -10.83 16.22 -17.71
C ASN A 36 -9.96 17.22 -16.95
N ASN A 37 -8.90 16.71 -16.32
CA ASN A 37 -7.85 17.48 -15.67
C ASN A 37 -8.36 18.49 -14.63
N THR A 38 -9.35 18.09 -13.83
CA THR A 38 -9.88 18.92 -12.75
C THR A 38 -9.26 18.55 -11.41
N LEU A 39 -8.89 17.28 -11.21
CA LEU A 39 -8.35 16.79 -9.94
C LEU A 39 -6.86 17.07 -9.84
N ALA A 40 -6.47 17.78 -8.79
CA ALA A 40 -5.08 17.87 -8.32
C ALA A 40 -4.73 16.74 -7.33
N GLN A 41 -5.72 16.22 -6.60
CA GLN A 41 -5.52 15.18 -5.60
C GLN A 41 -6.59 14.09 -5.71
N LEU A 42 -6.16 12.83 -5.81
CA LEU A 42 -7.06 11.70 -5.81
C LEU A 42 -6.60 10.65 -4.78
N THR A 43 -7.54 10.22 -3.95
CA THR A 43 -7.37 9.09 -3.03
C THR A 43 -8.34 7.98 -3.39
N TRP A 44 -7.78 6.81 -3.68
CA TRP A 44 -8.48 5.55 -3.92
C TRP A 44 -7.89 4.50 -2.98
N VAL A 45 -8.64 4.18 -1.92
CA VAL A 45 -8.28 3.14 -0.96
C VAL A 45 -9.37 2.06 -0.99
N GLY A 46 -9.06 0.93 -1.60
CA GLY A 46 -9.97 -0.20 -1.72
C GLY A 46 -9.71 -1.02 -2.98
N ARG A 47 -10.52 -2.07 -3.18
CA ARG A 47 -10.45 -2.92 -4.37
C ARG A 47 -10.71 -2.09 -5.63
N SER A 48 -9.81 -2.20 -6.60
CA SER A 48 -9.98 -1.66 -7.95
C SER A 48 -10.25 -2.79 -8.95
N HIS A 49 -10.85 -2.44 -10.07
CA HIS A 49 -10.95 -3.31 -11.24
C HIS A 49 -9.78 -3.09 -12.19
N HIS A 50 -9.60 -4.07 -13.09
CA HIS A 50 -8.66 -3.97 -14.20
C HIS A 50 -8.89 -2.67 -15.00
N ASN A 51 -7.81 -1.94 -15.27
CA ASN A 51 -7.77 -0.65 -15.98
C ASN A 51 -8.36 0.57 -15.25
N ASP A 52 -8.85 0.47 -14.02
CA ASP A 52 -9.39 1.64 -13.31
C ASP A 52 -8.34 2.77 -13.22
N LEU A 53 -7.10 2.44 -12.84
CA LEU A 53 -6.01 3.40 -12.82
C LEU A 53 -5.77 4.02 -14.19
N HIS A 54 -5.69 3.21 -15.26
CA HIS A 54 -5.47 3.71 -16.61
C HIS A 54 -6.54 4.71 -17.03
N TYR A 55 -7.82 4.41 -16.81
CA TYR A 55 -8.92 5.33 -17.14
C TYR A 55 -8.90 6.61 -16.29
N ILE A 56 -8.51 6.51 -15.02
CA ILE A 56 -8.34 7.66 -14.15
C ILE A 56 -7.24 8.57 -14.70
N LEU A 57 -6.07 8.01 -15.00
CA LEU A 57 -4.91 8.76 -15.46
C LEU A 57 -5.10 9.34 -16.86
N GLU A 58 -5.82 8.64 -17.76
CA GLU A 58 -6.14 9.17 -19.09
C GLU A 58 -6.95 10.47 -19.02
N ARG A 59 -7.75 10.65 -17.95
CA ARG A 59 -8.64 11.80 -17.81
C ARG A 59 -8.13 12.86 -16.86
N GLN A 60 -7.33 12.49 -15.85
CA GLN A 60 -6.91 13.39 -14.76
C GLN A 60 -5.40 13.46 -14.59
N GLY A 61 -4.63 12.61 -15.27
CA GLY A 61 -3.19 12.46 -15.05
C GLY A 61 -2.37 13.73 -15.25
N GLU A 62 -2.80 14.61 -16.17
CA GLU A 62 -2.09 15.87 -16.42
C GLU A 62 -2.22 16.88 -15.26
N SER A 63 -3.36 16.91 -14.56
CA SER A 63 -3.57 17.84 -13.43
C SER A 63 -3.15 17.25 -12.07
N LEU A 64 -3.03 15.92 -11.97
CA LEU A 64 -2.76 15.25 -10.71
C LEU A 64 -1.36 15.63 -10.17
N GLN A 65 -1.37 16.14 -8.94
CA GLN A 65 -0.20 16.45 -8.13
C GLN A 65 0.01 15.43 -7.00
N SER A 66 -1.08 14.81 -6.54
CA SER A 66 -1.06 13.77 -5.50
C SER A 66 -1.98 12.62 -5.89
N LEU A 67 -1.46 11.40 -5.85
CA LEU A 67 -2.23 10.19 -6.13
C LEU A 67 -1.98 9.16 -5.03
N GLU A 68 -3.04 8.80 -4.31
CA GLU A 68 -3.07 7.59 -3.49
C GLU A 68 -3.95 6.57 -4.21
N PHE A 69 -3.36 5.45 -4.61
CA PHE A 69 -4.05 4.35 -5.26
C PHE A 69 -3.57 3.03 -4.68
N ARG A 70 -4.32 2.53 -3.70
CA ARG A 70 -3.97 1.31 -2.98
C ARG A 70 -5.21 0.54 -2.55
N CYS A 71 -4.99 -0.69 -2.15
CA CYS A 71 -5.89 -1.55 -1.45
C CYS A 71 -5.21 -2.03 -0.17
N GLU A 72 -6.01 -2.24 0.85
CA GLU A 72 -5.53 -2.74 2.13
C GLU A 72 -5.24 -4.23 2.04
N GLU A 73 -4.19 -4.70 2.70
CA GLU A 73 -3.70 -6.07 2.54
C GLU A 73 -4.71 -7.13 2.98
N VAL A 74 -5.57 -6.80 3.95
CA VAL A 74 -6.68 -7.66 4.38
C VAL A 74 -7.69 -7.86 3.24
N ASP A 75 -7.98 -6.79 2.48
CA ASP A 75 -8.93 -6.84 1.37
C ASP A 75 -8.30 -7.32 0.06
N CYS A 76 -6.98 -7.16 -0.10
CA CYS A 76 -6.22 -7.50 -1.30
C CYS A 76 -4.91 -8.25 -0.93
N PRO A 77 -4.97 -9.52 -0.52
CA PRO A 77 -3.81 -10.25 0.02
C PRO A 77 -2.67 -10.49 -0.99
N SER A 78 -2.98 -10.49 -2.28
CA SER A 78 -1.99 -10.63 -3.35
C SER A 78 -1.55 -9.30 -3.96
N PHE A 79 -2.07 -8.15 -3.50
CA PHE A 79 -1.99 -6.85 -4.20
C PHE A 79 -2.20 -7.04 -5.70
N ALA A 80 -3.47 -7.14 -6.10
CA ALA A 80 -3.85 -7.55 -7.44
C ALA A 80 -3.00 -6.86 -8.54
N PRO A 81 -2.64 -7.58 -9.62
CA PRO A 81 -1.77 -7.09 -10.70
C PRO A 81 -2.39 -5.97 -11.55
N ASP A 82 -3.56 -5.45 -11.17
CA ASP A 82 -4.28 -4.40 -11.88
C ASP A 82 -3.68 -3.01 -11.69
N PHE A 83 -2.74 -2.86 -10.74
CA PHE A 83 -1.90 -1.66 -10.65
C PHE A 83 -0.70 -1.77 -11.61
N ASP A 84 -0.90 -1.29 -12.83
CA ASP A 84 0.19 -1.17 -13.79
C ASP A 84 1.01 0.10 -13.50
N ILE A 85 2.08 -0.04 -12.73
CA ILE A 85 2.97 1.07 -12.37
C ILE A 85 3.67 1.68 -13.59
N TRP A 86 3.82 0.91 -14.68
CA TRP A 86 4.59 1.28 -15.85
C TRP A 86 3.93 2.39 -16.68
N ILE A 87 2.63 2.64 -16.47
CA ILE A 87 1.92 3.72 -17.15
C ILE A 87 2.16 5.09 -16.51
N LEU A 88 2.58 5.15 -15.24
CA LEU A 88 2.71 6.41 -14.49
C LEU A 88 3.64 7.42 -15.19
N PRO A 89 4.87 7.07 -15.62
CA PRO A 89 5.78 8.07 -16.19
C PRO A 89 5.22 8.79 -17.43
N ASN A 90 4.36 8.11 -18.19
CA ASN A 90 3.78 8.66 -19.41
C ASN A 90 2.48 9.45 -19.15
N MET A 91 1.81 9.19 -18.04
CA MET A 91 0.47 9.73 -17.78
C MET A 91 0.42 10.70 -16.60
N THR A 92 1.47 10.82 -15.79
CA THR A 92 1.49 11.69 -14.60
C THR A 92 2.73 12.59 -14.60
N GLN A 93 2.70 13.66 -15.40
CA GLN A 93 3.85 14.55 -15.53
C GLN A 93 4.03 15.48 -14.33
N ASN A 94 2.94 15.90 -13.67
CA ASN A 94 2.96 16.89 -12.58
C ASN A 94 2.91 16.26 -11.18
N LEU A 95 3.08 14.94 -11.08
CA LEU A 95 2.91 14.24 -9.82
C LEU A 95 4.04 14.53 -8.85
N THR A 96 3.68 15.07 -7.69
CA THR A 96 4.61 15.41 -6.60
C THR A 96 4.57 14.42 -5.45
N HIS A 97 3.45 13.72 -5.29
CA HIS A 97 3.27 12.69 -4.28
C HIS A 97 2.57 11.45 -4.85
N LEU A 98 3.10 10.27 -4.54
CA LEU A 98 2.55 8.98 -4.96
C LEU A 98 2.44 8.03 -3.76
N SER A 99 1.25 7.47 -3.52
CA SER A 99 1.01 6.49 -2.47
C SER A 99 0.38 5.23 -3.08
N VAL A 100 1.14 4.13 -3.17
CA VAL A 100 0.73 2.97 -3.98
C VAL A 100 1.16 1.64 -3.40
N ASN A 101 0.39 0.58 -3.69
CA ASN A 101 0.85 -0.78 -3.42
C ASN A 101 1.97 -1.16 -4.38
N VAL A 102 3.03 -1.75 -3.82
CA VAL A 102 4.11 -2.37 -4.59
C VAL A 102 4.21 -3.82 -4.13
N PRO A 103 3.76 -4.78 -4.96
CA PRO A 103 3.84 -6.19 -4.62
C PRO A 103 5.30 -6.63 -4.54
N ARG A 104 5.60 -7.47 -3.58
CA ARG A 104 6.88 -8.15 -3.43
C ARG A 104 6.69 -9.62 -3.74
N ASN A 105 7.70 -10.22 -4.36
CA ASN A 105 7.72 -11.64 -4.72
C ASN A 105 8.87 -12.41 -4.04
N GLY A 106 9.15 -12.08 -2.78
CA GLY A 106 10.23 -12.68 -1.98
C GLY A 106 11.61 -12.01 -2.17
N THR A 107 11.64 -10.91 -2.90
CA THR A 107 12.80 -10.04 -3.09
C THR A 107 12.35 -8.57 -3.01
N TRP A 108 13.32 -7.65 -3.05
CA TRP A 108 13.00 -6.23 -3.19
C TRP A 108 12.43 -5.91 -4.57
N PRO A 109 11.37 -5.08 -4.67
CA PRO A 109 10.70 -4.76 -5.94
C PRO A 109 11.43 -3.62 -6.66
N LEU A 110 12.73 -3.82 -6.95
CA LEU A 110 13.62 -2.76 -7.44
C LEU A 110 13.13 -2.13 -8.74
N GLU A 111 12.60 -2.93 -9.67
CA GLU A 111 12.03 -2.45 -10.93
C GLU A 111 10.88 -1.47 -10.71
N SER A 112 9.91 -1.81 -9.85
CA SER A 112 8.80 -0.90 -9.51
C SER A 112 9.30 0.37 -8.82
N LEU A 113 10.27 0.25 -7.90
CA LEU A 113 10.86 1.40 -7.22
C LEU A 113 11.60 2.32 -8.18
N GLN A 114 12.26 1.77 -9.21
CA GLN A 114 12.91 2.54 -10.26
C GLN A 114 11.88 3.34 -11.07
N VAL A 115 10.75 2.74 -11.42
CA VAL A 115 9.65 3.43 -12.13
C VAL A 115 9.07 4.57 -11.30
N ILE A 116 8.86 4.35 -10.00
CA ILE A 116 8.42 5.42 -9.10
C ILE A 116 9.46 6.53 -9.08
N ALA A 117 10.74 6.17 -8.92
CA ALA A 117 11.82 7.14 -8.84
C ALA A 117 12.01 7.95 -10.13
N SER A 118 11.70 7.39 -11.31
CA SER A 118 11.85 8.09 -12.58
C SER A 118 10.78 9.16 -12.84
N LEU A 119 9.77 9.30 -11.98
CA LEU A 119 8.78 10.36 -12.09
C LEU A 119 9.44 11.75 -11.90
N PRO A 120 9.30 12.67 -12.87
CA PRO A 120 10.18 13.83 -13.00
C PRO A 120 10.03 14.85 -11.87
N HIS A 121 8.83 15.01 -11.30
CA HIS A 121 8.53 16.00 -10.26
C HIS A 121 8.19 15.36 -8.91
N LEU A 122 8.45 14.06 -8.75
CA LEU A 122 8.10 13.34 -7.54
C LEU A 122 8.98 13.78 -6.37
N LYS A 123 8.34 14.32 -5.33
CA LYS A 123 9.00 14.81 -4.10
C LYS A 123 8.86 13.81 -2.97
N SER A 124 7.73 13.11 -2.90
CA SER A 124 7.52 12.10 -1.88
C SER A 124 6.76 10.89 -2.37
N ALA A 125 7.01 9.73 -1.75
CA ALA A 125 6.27 8.51 -2.04
C ALA A 125 5.95 7.71 -0.78
N ASP A 126 4.74 7.15 -0.71
CA ASP A 126 4.36 6.14 0.27
C ASP A 126 4.24 4.78 -0.44
N VAL A 127 5.18 3.89 -0.16
CA VAL A 127 5.30 2.58 -0.80
C VAL A 127 4.74 1.52 0.14
N TRP A 128 3.60 0.95 -0.23
CA TRP A 128 2.90 -0.06 0.55
C TRP A 128 3.26 -1.46 0.06
N MET A 129 4.01 -2.21 0.86
CA MET A 129 4.46 -3.56 0.53
C MET A 129 3.72 -4.61 1.35
N ASN A 130 3.37 -5.72 0.71
CA ASN A 130 2.67 -6.82 1.35
C ASN A 130 3.59 -7.48 2.39
N ILE A 131 3.04 -7.84 3.53
CA ILE A 131 3.73 -8.53 4.63
C ILE A 131 3.74 -10.05 4.42
N GLN A 132 2.75 -10.59 3.69
CA GLN A 132 2.59 -12.04 3.53
C GLN A 132 3.67 -12.65 2.63
N SER A 133 4.22 -13.80 3.04
CA SER A 133 5.14 -14.55 2.18
C SER A 133 4.39 -15.14 0.97
N PRO A 134 5.07 -15.37 -0.17
CA PRO A 134 4.43 -15.96 -1.36
C PRO A 134 3.71 -17.29 -1.08
N ARG A 135 4.18 -18.04 -0.08
CA ARG A 135 3.56 -19.31 0.32
C ARG A 135 2.25 -19.12 1.08
N VAL A 136 2.12 -18.04 1.85
CA VAL A 136 0.85 -17.69 2.50
C VAL A 136 -0.16 -17.19 1.45
N GLN A 137 0.30 -16.40 0.48
CA GLN A 137 -0.53 -15.90 -0.63
C GLN A 137 -1.07 -17.01 -1.54
N GLN A 138 -0.39 -18.16 -1.62
CA GLN A 138 -0.85 -19.33 -2.39
C GLN A 138 -1.96 -20.14 -1.68
N LYS A 139 -2.22 -19.89 -0.40
CA LYS A 139 -3.35 -20.53 0.29
C LYS A 139 -4.64 -19.89 -0.22
N GLU A 140 -5.69 -20.68 -0.48
CA GLU A 140 -6.97 -20.16 -0.97
C GLU A 140 -7.48 -19.01 -0.08
N GLU A 141 -8.09 -17.99 -0.69
CA GLU A 141 -8.61 -16.77 -0.04
C GLU A 141 -9.55 -17.10 1.15
N SER A 142 -10.28 -18.21 1.07
CA SER A 142 -11.14 -18.75 2.15
C SER A 142 -10.38 -19.34 3.34
N ALA A 143 -9.13 -19.76 3.15
CA ALA A 143 -8.28 -20.36 4.17
C ALA A 143 -7.45 -19.31 4.94
N ILE A 144 -7.16 -18.15 4.32
CA ILE A 144 -6.29 -17.11 4.91
C ILE A 144 -6.97 -16.41 6.10
N ALA A 145 -8.29 -16.20 6.06
CA ALA A 145 -9.00 -15.43 7.08
C ALA A 145 -9.16 -16.16 8.44
N TYR A 146 -9.21 -17.50 8.47
CA TYR A 146 -9.58 -18.25 9.68
C TYR A 146 -8.64 -19.42 10.05
N THR A 147 -7.72 -19.84 9.17
CA THR A 147 -7.21 -21.23 9.20
C THR A 147 -5.68 -21.39 9.29
N ILE A 148 -4.93 -20.33 9.63
CA ILE A 148 -3.48 -20.51 9.83
C ILE A 148 -3.15 -21.22 11.16
N GLY A 149 -4.11 -21.25 12.11
CA GLY A 149 -3.95 -21.98 13.38
C GLY A 149 -4.04 -23.51 13.25
N TRP A 150 -4.82 -24.03 12.30
CA TRP A 150 -5.25 -25.44 12.29
C TRP A 150 -4.39 -26.38 11.44
N GLU A 151 -3.60 -25.86 10.51
CA GLU A 151 -2.78 -26.70 9.65
C GLU A 151 -1.44 -27.06 10.31
N ARG A 152 -1.05 -28.35 10.24
CA ARG A 152 0.28 -28.88 10.60
C ARG A 152 1.39 -28.41 9.63
N ASP A 153 1.25 -27.21 9.10
CA ASP A 153 1.99 -26.77 7.93
C ASP A 153 3.23 -25.94 8.32
N LYS A 154 4.30 -26.09 7.53
CA LYS A 154 5.63 -25.48 7.76
C LYS A 154 5.67 -23.94 7.58
N CYS A 155 4.52 -23.30 7.38
CA CYS A 155 4.37 -21.85 7.27
C CYS A 155 3.82 -21.27 8.57
N LYS A 156 4.62 -21.41 9.64
CA LYS A 156 4.37 -20.83 10.98
C LYS A 156 5.51 -19.91 11.37
N GLY A 157 5.23 -19.02 12.33
CA GLY A 157 6.18 -18.03 12.83
C GLY A 157 6.71 -17.14 11.71
N GLU A 158 8.01 -16.86 11.73
CA GLU A 158 8.65 -15.93 10.79
C GLU A 158 8.46 -16.27 9.30
N ASN A 159 8.27 -17.55 8.96
CA ASN A 159 8.14 -18.01 7.57
C ASN A 159 6.82 -17.58 6.91
N GLN A 160 5.88 -17.04 7.69
CA GLN A 160 4.65 -16.43 7.20
C GLN A 160 4.89 -15.04 6.62
N PHE A 161 5.98 -14.40 7.03
CA PHE A 161 6.33 -13.06 6.59
C PHE A 161 7.26 -13.10 5.39
N GLN A 162 7.11 -12.09 4.56
CA GLN A 162 7.95 -11.93 3.40
C GLN A 162 9.32 -11.39 3.77
N ARG A 163 10.34 -12.08 3.26
CA ARG A 163 11.73 -11.66 3.32
C ARG A 163 12.14 -11.06 1.98
N PRO A 164 13.14 -10.16 1.96
CA PRO A 164 13.76 -9.50 3.12
C PRO A 164 12.79 -8.63 3.93
N PHE A 165 13.04 -8.45 5.23
CA PHE A 165 12.18 -7.63 6.10
C PHE A 165 12.42 -6.14 5.87
N VAL A 166 11.35 -5.35 5.98
CA VAL A 166 11.43 -3.88 5.91
C VAL A 166 11.81 -3.36 7.28
N ASP A 167 13.12 -3.31 7.51
CA ASP A 167 13.73 -2.68 8.68
C ASP A 167 14.45 -1.38 8.26
N LYS A 168 15.12 -0.73 9.21
CA LYS A 168 15.86 0.50 8.95
C LYS A 168 16.90 0.33 7.83
N ALA A 169 17.69 -0.73 7.88
CA ALA A 169 18.80 -0.94 6.95
C ALA A 169 18.32 -1.29 5.54
N GLY A 170 17.29 -2.14 5.44
CA GLY A 170 16.62 -2.47 4.18
C GLY A 170 15.97 -1.24 3.55
N ALA A 171 15.19 -0.48 4.32
CA ALA A 171 14.57 0.76 3.84
C ALA A 171 15.60 1.79 3.37
N GLU A 172 16.74 1.91 4.07
CA GLU A 172 17.82 2.81 3.67
C GLU A 172 18.48 2.41 2.35
N GLN A 173 18.66 1.10 2.10
CA GLN A 173 19.14 0.60 0.82
C GLN A 173 18.13 0.90 -0.31
N LEU A 174 16.83 0.70 -0.06
CA LEU A 174 15.78 1.00 -1.05
C LEU A 174 15.69 2.49 -1.34
N PHE A 175 15.74 3.33 -0.30
CA PHE A 175 15.71 4.78 -0.46
C PHE A 175 16.93 5.30 -1.23
N ARG A 176 18.14 4.78 -0.93
CA ARG A 176 19.33 5.09 -1.72
C ARG A 176 19.15 4.65 -3.18
N TYR A 177 18.66 3.44 -3.43
CA TYR A 177 18.41 2.97 -4.78
C TYR A 177 17.42 3.87 -5.54
N MET A 178 16.33 4.29 -4.92
CA MET A 178 15.38 5.23 -5.52
C MET A 178 16.03 6.59 -5.81
N LYS A 179 16.81 7.13 -4.86
CA LYS A 179 17.55 8.38 -5.04
C LYS A 179 18.53 8.32 -6.21
N ASP A 180 19.27 7.22 -6.34
CA ASP A 180 20.26 7.03 -7.43
C ASP A 180 19.58 6.94 -8.81
N ASN A 181 18.29 6.57 -8.86
CA ASN A 181 17.48 6.48 -10.08
C ASN A 181 16.49 7.65 -10.24
N ASN A 182 16.54 8.66 -9.38
CA ASN A 182 15.63 9.80 -9.45
C ASN A 182 16.19 10.85 -10.42
N GLU A 183 15.85 10.70 -11.71
CA GLU A 183 16.33 11.60 -12.77
C GLU A 183 15.94 13.07 -12.52
N GLY A 184 14.79 13.32 -11.90
CA GLY A 184 14.31 14.67 -11.55
C GLY A 184 15.07 15.33 -10.39
N GLY A 185 15.74 14.54 -9.55
CA GLY A 185 16.46 15.02 -8.36
C GLY A 185 15.58 15.59 -7.22
N GLU A 186 14.25 15.55 -7.34
CA GLU A 186 13.32 16.16 -6.39
C GLU A 186 12.87 15.24 -5.25
N LEU A 187 13.03 13.91 -5.38
CA LEU A 187 12.54 12.94 -4.40
C LEU A 187 13.26 13.16 -3.08
N SER A 188 12.57 13.55 -2.01
CA SER A 188 13.18 13.90 -0.72
C SER A 188 12.73 13.00 0.43
N ASN A 189 11.52 12.45 0.34
CA ASN A 189 10.91 11.63 1.39
C ASN A 189 10.29 10.36 0.81
N VAL A 190 10.61 9.20 1.37
CA VAL A 190 9.91 7.94 1.06
C VAL A 190 9.49 7.27 2.35
N THR A 191 8.21 6.94 2.46
CA THR A 191 7.69 6.11 3.53
C THR A 191 7.48 4.69 3.02
N PHE A 192 8.07 3.71 3.70
CA PHE A 192 7.79 2.31 3.45
C PHE A 192 6.78 1.81 4.47
N HIS A 193 5.62 1.38 3.98
CA HIS A 193 4.57 0.76 4.76
C HIS A 193 4.56 -0.74 4.51
N VAL A 194 4.37 -1.53 5.56
CA VAL A 194 4.15 -2.98 5.47
C VAL A 194 3.00 -3.38 6.36
N GLY A 195 2.20 -4.34 5.92
CA GLY A 195 1.20 -5.01 6.75
C GLY A 195 -0.15 -4.34 6.76
N ASP A 196 -0.92 -4.64 7.80
CA ASP A 196 -2.29 -4.18 7.94
C ASP A 196 -2.37 -2.79 8.61
N TRP A 197 -2.90 -1.83 7.87
CA TRP A 197 -3.11 -0.46 8.33
C TRP A 197 -4.58 -0.12 8.54
N GLN A 198 -5.48 -1.09 8.41
CA GLN A 198 -6.88 -0.92 8.74
C GLN A 198 -7.05 -0.57 10.21
N ARG A 199 -8.18 0.07 10.50
CA ARG A 199 -8.63 0.19 11.88
C ARG A 199 -9.05 -1.22 12.35
N PRO A 200 -8.51 -1.69 13.49
CA PRO A 200 -8.98 -2.92 14.12
C PRO A 200 -10.50 -2.89 14.33
N TRP A 201 -11.17 -3.99 14.00
CA TRP A 201 -12.62 -4.09 14.22
C TRP A 201 -12.92 -4.27 15.70
N ASP A 202 -13.84 -3.46 16.22
CA ASP A 202 -14.22 -3.40 17.64
C ASP A 202 -15.64 -3.93 17.92
N GLY A 203 -16.27 -4.59 16.93
CA GLY A 203 -17.62 -5.16 17.06
C GLY A 203 -17.68 -6.54 17.72
N PRO A 204 -18.87 -6.98 18.17
CA PRO A 204 -19.07 -8.29 18.79
C PRO A 204 -18.87 -9.45 17.79
N LEU A 205 -18.41 -10.61 18.27
CA LEU A 205 -18.10 -11.82 17.48
C LEU A 205 -17.00 -11.60 16.44
N TYR A 206 -15.88 -11.01 16.87
CA TYR A 206 -14.75 -10.75 16.01
C TYR A 206 -13.70 -11.88 16.03
N PHE A 207 -13.30 -12.31 14.85
CA PHE A 207 -12.17 -13.21 14.65
C PHE A 207 -11.14 -12.45 13.82
N PRO A 208 -10.06 -11.94 14.45
CA PRO A 208 -9.07 -11.13 13.75
C PRO A 208 -8.37 -11.96 12.67
N PRO A 209 -8.22 -11.45 11.43
CA PRO A 209 -7.33 -12.09 10.47
C PRO A 209 -5.92 -12.09 11.04
N TRP A 210 -5.13 -13.12 10.74
CA TRP A 210 -3.80 -13.31 11.34
C TRP A 210 -2.83 -12.13 11.13
N VAL A 211 -3.07 -11.35 10.07
CA VAL A 211 -2.28 -10.18 9.67
C VAL A 211 -2.68 -8.91 10.41
N GLU A 212 -3.84 -8.89 11.08
CA GLU A 212 -4.38 -7.70 11.72
C GLU A 212 -3.41 -7.10 12.74
N GLY A 213 -3.24 -5.78 12.65
CA GLY A 213 -2.40 -5.03 13.57
C GLY A 213 -0.90 -5.30 13.42
N ARG A 214 -0.51 -6.25 12.55
CA ARG A 214 0.88 -6.48 12.18
C ARG A 214 1.25 -5.52 11.07
N ARG A 215 2.06 -4.53 11.42
CA ARG A 215 2.45 -3.47 10.51
C ARG A 215 3.79 -2.88 10.87
N ALA A 216 4.46 -2.30 9.88
CA ALA A 216 5.64 -1.48 10.10
C ALA A 216 5.70 -0.29 9.15
N LYS A 217 6.26 0.80 9.68
CA LYS A 217 6.45 2.06 8.98
C LYS A 217 7.88 2.51 9.16
N VAL A 218 8.56 2.70 8.04
CA VAL A 218 9.91 3.26 8.01
C VAL A 218 9.88 4.51 7.16
N VAL A 219 10.24 5.65 7.75
CA VAL A 219 10.29 6.95 7.07
C VAL A 219 11.74 7.26 6.73
N CYS A 220 12.01 7.55 5.46
CA CYS A 220 13.32 7.89 4.95
C CYS A 220 13.31 9.31 4.39
N THR A 221 14.19 10.19 4.88
CA THR A 221 14.22 11.60 4.50
C THR A 221 15.64 12.06 4.22
N SER A 222 15.88 12.73 3.08
CA SER A 222 17.22 13.23 2.73
C SER A 222 17.68 14.46 3.51
N GLU A 223 16.76 15.12 4.21
CA GLU A 223 17.06 16.28 5.06
C GLU A 223 17.52 15.91 6.48
N ALA A 224 17.52 14.61 6.82
CA ALA A 224 18.04 14.11 8.09
C ALA A 224 19.56 14.34 8.19
N LYS A 225 19.94 15.58 8.50
CA LYS A 225 21.31 16.04 8.76
C LYS A 225 21.67 15.73 10.21
N GLY A 226 21.99 14.47 10.46
CA GLY A 226 22.77 14.01 11.61
C GLY A 226 23.68 12.91 11.12
N GLN A 227 24.98 13.18 10.99
CA GLN A 227 25.96 12.33 10.29
C GLN A 227 26.09 10.89 10.84
N ASP A 228 25.46 10.56 11.96
CA ASP A 228 25.61 9.26 12.64
C ASP A 228 24.34 8.37 12.65
N GLU A 229 23.17 8.85 12.19
CA GLU A 229 21.91 8.09 12.31
C GLU A 229 21.29 7.57 10.99
N GLY A 230 21.89 7.86 9.83
CA GLY A 230 21.37 7.41 8.53
C GLY A 230 20.11 8.16 8.07
N TRP A 231 19.61 7.83 6.87
CA TRP A 231 18.46 8.56 6.28
C TRP A 231 17.09 8.10 6.76
N CYS A 232 17.01 6.95 7.44
CA CYS A 232 15.75 6.27 7.73
C CYS A 232 15.52 6.04 9.22
N VAL A 233 14.28 6.19 9.65
CA VAL A 233 13.81 5.96 11.02
C VAL A 233 12.61 5.02 11.01
N VAL A 234 12.61 4.02 11.89
CA VAL A 234 11.46 3.14 12.09
C VAL A 234 10.48 3.83 13.04
N GLU A 235 9.34 4.27 12.52
CA GLU A 235 8.31 4.94 13.32
C GLU A 235 7.38 3.95 14.02
N THR A 236 7.11 2.79 13.39
CA THR A 236 6.18 1.78 13.93
C THR A 236 6.61 0.39 13.49
N GLY A 237 6.33 -0.61 14.33
CA GLY A 237 6.52 -2.02 13.95
C GLY A 237 7.97 -2.49 13.98
N VAL A 238 8.75 -2.04 14.97
CA VAL A 238 10.08 -2.61 15.22
C VAL A 238 9.90 -4.12 15.41
N LYS A 239 10.53 -4.91 14.53
CA LYS A 239 10.44 -6.37 14.54
C LYS A 239 9.00 -6.88 14.46
N TYR A 240 8.20 -6.34 13.53
CA TYR A 240 6.82 -6.80 13.28
C TYR A 240 6.72 -8.31 12.95
N TRP A 241 7.83 -8.93 12.58
CA TRP A 241 7.98 -10.36 12.31
C TRP A 241 8.33 -11.20 13.55
N GLU A 242 8.72 -10.57 14.66
CA GLU A 242 8.97 -11.26 15.93
C GLU A 242 7.64 -11.47 16.68
N ASP A 243 7.44 -12.68 17.19
CA ASP A 243 6.18 -13.13 17.79
C ASP A 243 5.75 -12.24 18.97
N GLN A 244 4.77 -11.36 18.75
CA GLN A 244 3.98 -10.80 19.85
C GLN A 244 2.87 -11.75 20.33
N HIS A 245 2.68 -12.91 19.68
CA HIS A 245 1.66 -13.89 20.03
C HIS A 245 2.07 -14.95 21.06
N ALA A 246 3.29 -14.89 21.61
CA ALA A 246 3.60 -15.63 22.84
C ALA A 246 2.75 -15.18 24.05
N ARG A 247 1.93 -14.14 23.94
CA ARG A 247 1.00 -13.71 25.01
C ARG A 247 -0.44 -14.21 24.89
N TYR A 248 -0.84 -14.79 23.77
CA TYR A 248 -2.18 -15.39 23.60
C TYR A 248 -2.14 -16.89 23.24
N GLY A 249 -0.96 -17.48 23.11
CA GLY A 249 -0.78 -18.92 23.29
C GLY A 249 -0.69 -19.24 24.78
N GLY A 250 -1.85 -19.24 25.45
CA GLY A 250 -1.95 -19.86 26.77
C GLY A 250 -1.45 -21.29 26.69
N ASP A 251 -0.73 -21.69 27.73
CA ASP A 251 -0.33 -23.06 28.04
C ASP A 251 -1.54 -24.01 27.91
N TYR A 252 -1.73 -24.60 26.74
CA TYR A 252 -2.66 -25.71 26.52
C TYR A 252 -1.92 -27.01 26.17
N ASP A 253 -0.63 -27.09 26.51
CA ASP A 253 0.18 -28.32 26.38
C ASP A 253 0.42 -29.03 27.73
N GLU A 254 -0.45 -28.81 28.73
CA GLU A 254 -0.39 -29.52 30.02
C GLU A 254 -1.73 -30.19 30.36
N TRP A 255 -2.27 -30.99 29.44
CA TRP A 255 -3.22 -32.07 29.76
C TRP A 255 -3.07 -33.20 28.75
N ASP A 256 -2.04 -34.02 28.93
CA ASP A 256 -2.02 -35.42 28.46
C ASP A 256 -1.18 -36.26 29.46
N ASP A 257 -1.93 -37.04 30.25
CA ASP A 257 -1.61 -38.26 31.03
C ASP A 257 -0.39 -38.35 31.97
#